data_AF-A0A3R7THM9-F1
#
_entry.id   AF-A0A3R7THM9-F1
#
_cell.length_a   1.000
_cell.length_b   1.000
_cell.length_c   1.000
_cell.angle_alpha   90.00
_cell.angle_beta   90.00
_cell.angle_gamma   90.00
#
_symmetry.space_group_name_H-M   'P 1'
#
loop_
_entity.id
_entity.type
_entity.pdbx_description
1 polymer ?
#
loop_
_entity_poly.entity_id
_entity_poly.type
_entity_poly.pdbx_seq_one_letter_code
_entity_poly.pdbx_strand_id
1 'polypeptide(L)'
;MNVENKVTPNQEQIEGFFEPGPEGPIYMLNLLKFKENAVYEDGIASELSGAEAYALYAAEVSKILITLGGGGMFNAKVERLVLGDVEELWDTIAIAMYPSRQAMIAMMQSPEYQAIHHHRDAGLAGQLNIETTEARGLWLGEAGFSSI
;
A
#
# COMPACT_ATOMS: atom_id res chain seq x y z
N MET A 1 18.72 0.94 -13.13
CA MET A 1 18.17 0.13 -12.03
C MET A 1 17.19 -0.84 -12.66
N ASN A 2 17.27 -2.13 -12.35
CA ASN A 2 16.20 -3.07 -12.71
C ASN A 2 15.14 -2.98 -11.62
N VAL A 3 13.89 -2.79 -12.02
CA VAL A 3 12.74 -2.69 -11.13
C VAL A 3 11.82 -3.85 -11.43
N GLU A 4 11.50 -4.66 -10.43
CA GLU A 4 10.60 -5.80 -10.56
C GLU A 4 9.45 -5.67 -9.56
N ASN A 5 8.22 -5.69 -10.07
CA ASN A 5 7.02 -5.66 -9.24
C ASN A 5 6.80 -7.03 -8.59
N LYS A 6 6.36 -7.03 -7.32
CA LYS A 6 5.97 -8.25 -6.59
C LYS A 6 4.67 -8.04 -5.82
N VAL A 7 3.95 -9.12 -5.54
CA VAL A 7 2.75 -9.09 -4.68
C VAL A 7 3.07 -9.47 -3.24
N THR A 8 4.16 -10.21 -3.02
CA THR A 8 4.69 -10.62 -1.71
C THR A 8 6.18 -10.23 -1.59
N PRO A 9 6.64 -9.89 -0.37
CA PRO A 9 8.06 -9.65 -0.13
C PRO A 9 8.87 -10.95 -0.15
N ASN A 10 10.17 -10.84 -0.42
CA ASN A 10 11.13 -11.95 -0.25
C ASN A 10 11.58 -12.09 1.23
N GLN A 11 12.37 -13.11 1.52
CA GLN A 11 12.83 -13.39 2.89
C GLN A 11 13.60 -12.23 3.54
N GLU A 12 14.55 -11.63 2.80
CA GLU A 12 15.37 -10.51 3.29
C GLU A 12 14.49 -9.29 3.59
N GLN A 13 13.52 -8.99 2.74
CA GLN A 13 12.56 -7.89 2.92
C GLN A 13 11.65 -8.14 4.13
N ILE A 14 11.22 -9.39 4.35
CA ILE A 14 10.44 -9.77 5.54
C ILE A 14 11.28 -9.57 6.80
N GLU A 15 12.49 -10.12 6.82
CA GLU A 15 13.40 -10.02 7.97
C GLU A 15 13.69 -8.56 8.32
N GLY A 16 14.09 -7.75 7.34
CA GLY A 16 14.35 -6.32 7.54
C GLY A 16 13.11 -5.52 7.95
N PHE A 17 11.91 -5.94 7.54
CA PHE A 17 10.68 -5.29 7.96
C PHE A 17 10.35 -5.53 9.44
N PHE A 18 10.79 -6.65 10.02
CA PHE A 18 10.62 -6.94 11.45
C PHE A 18 11.74 -6.38 12.34
N GLU A 19 12.81 -5.84 11.77
CA GLU A 19 13.83 -5.12 12.53
C GLU A 19 13.27 -3.82 13.13
N PRO A 20 13.86 -3.30 14.23
CA PRO A 20 13.49 -2.01 14.80
C PRO A 20 13.48 -0.91 13.74
N GLY A 21 12.35 -0.23 13.63
CA GLY A 21 12.14 0.85 12.67
C GLY A 21 12.56 2.22 13.17
N PRO A 22 12.46 3.24 12.30
CA PRO A 22 12.65 4.62 12.69
C PRO A 22 11.66 5.01 13.80
N GLU A 23 12.05 5.98 14.63
CA GLU A 23 11.13 6.59 15.59
C GLU A 23 10.09 7.46 14.85
N GLY A 24 8.83 7.39 15.28
CA GLY A 24 7.75 8.19 14.73
C GLY A 24 7.03 7.58 13.53
N PRO A 25 6.22 8.39 12.81
CA PRO A 25 5.35 7.89 11.75
C PRO A 25 6.13 7.47 10.50
N ILE A 26 5.64 6.42 9.86
CA ILE A 26 6.12 5.95 8.56
C ILE A 26 5.03 6.13 7.50
N TYR A 27 5.46 6.29 6.26
CA TYR A 27 4.60 6.53 5.11
C TYR A 27 4.96 5.51 4.02
N MET A 28 4.04 4.59 3.76
CA MET A 28 4.23 3.55 2.76
C MET A 28 3.80 4.09 1.41
N LEU A 29 4.77 4.33 0.52
CA LEU A 29 4.52 4.67 -0.87
C LEU A 29 4.30 3.39 -1.66
N ASN A 30 3.13 3.29 -2.27
CA ASN A 30 2.66 2.15 -3.02
C ASN A 30 2.60 2.53 -4.49
N LEU A 31 3.39 1.86 -5.33
CA LEU A 31 3.28 1.91 -6.78
C LEU A 31 2.55 0.65 -7.24
N LEU A 32 1.32 0.80 -7.71
CA LEU A 32 0.37 -0.32 -7.86
C LEU A 32 0.09 -0.63 -9.32
N LYS A 33 0.23 -1.91 -9.69
CA LYS A 33 -0.17 -2.46 -10.98
C LYS A 33 -1.28 -3.47 -10.79
N PHE A 34 -2.37 -3.34 -11.53
CA PHE A 34 -3.54 -4.21 -11.42
C PHE A 34 -3.58 -5.28 -12.51
N LYS A 35 -4.21 -6.42 -12.20
CA LYS A 35 -4.64 -7.37 -13.22
C LYS A 35 -5.83 -6.78 -13.99
N GLU A 36 -6.02 -7.23 -15.23
CA GLU A 36 -7.23 -6.93 -16.00
C GLU A 36 -8.48 -7.44 -15.25
N ASN A 37 -8.45 -8.72 -14.84
CA ASN A 37 -9.48 -9.35 -14.01
C ASN A 37 -8.85 -9.85 -12.70
N ALA A 38 -9.55 -9.65 -11.59
CA ALA A 38 -9.13 -10.18 -10.30
C ALA A 38 -9.23 -11.71 -10.28
N VAL A 39 -8.26 -12.37 -9.65
CA VAL A 39 -8.19 -13.83 -9.54
C VAL A 39 -7.99 -14.19 -8.07
N TYR A 40 -9.02 -14.75 -7.44
CA TYR A 40 -8.99 -15.15 -6.04
C TYR A 40 -8.28 -16.49 -5.85
N GLU A 41 -8.06 -16.91 -4.60
CA GLU A 41 -7.26 -18.11 -4.26
C GLU A 41 -7.82 -19.43 -4.84
N ASP A 42 -9.12 -19.48 -5.15
CA ASP A 42 -9.74 -20.60 -5.87
C ASP A 42 -9.30 -20.69 -7.34
N GLY A 43 -8.50 -19.71 -7.81
CA GLY A 43 -8.00 -19.60 -9.17
C GLY A 43 -9.07 -19.13 -10.16
N ILE A 44 -10.26 -18.75 -9.67
CA ILE A 44 -11.37 -18.35 -10.50
C ILE A 44 -11.26 -16.85 -10.75
N ALA A 45 -11.24 -16.49 -12.04
CA ALA A 45 -11.40 -15.11 -12.44
C ALA A 45 -12.77 -14.62 -11.98
N SER A 46 -12.80 -13.52 -11.24
CA SER A 46 -14.04 -12.88 -10.85
C SER A 46 -14.53 -11.93 -11.94
N GLU A 47 -15.80 -11.55 -11.89
CA GLU A 47 -16.36 -10.45 -12.70
C GLU A 47 -15.78 -9.08 -12.32
N LEU A 48 -15.01 -8.99 -11.23
CA LEU A 48 -14.32 -7.76 -10.84
C LEU A 48 -13.00 -7.63 -11.59
N SER A 49 -12.71 -6.42 -12.05
CA SER A 49 -11.37 -6.03 -12.46
C SER A 49 -10.40 -6.04 -11.28
N GLY A 50 -9.09 -6.08 -11.56
CA GLY A 50 -8.09 -6.03 -10.49
C GLY A 50 -8.15 -4.72 -9.68
N ALA A 51 -8.49 -3.61 -10.33
CA ALA A 51 -8.67 -2.33 -9.68
C ALA A 51 -9.90 -2.29 -8.75
N GLU A 52 -11.02 -2.91 -9.15
CA GLU A 52 -12.22 -3.00 -8.32
C GLU A 52 -12.00 -3.88 -7.08
N ALA A 53 -11.36 -5.03 -7.24
CA ALA A 53 -10.98 -5.88 -6.10
C ALA A 53 -10.05 -5.11 -5.15
N TYR A 54 -9.04 -4.41 -5.66
CA TYR A 54 -8.16 -3.60 -4.82
C TYR A 54 -8.91 -2.44 -4.12
N ALA A 55 -9.92 -1.86 -4.75
CA ALA A 55 -10.74 -0.80 -4.14
C ALA A 55 -11.53 -1.31 -2.92
N LEU A 56 -12.02 -2.56 -2.94
CA LEU A 56 -12.64 -3.20 -1.77
C LEU A 56 -11.66 -3.29 -0.60
N TYR A 57 -10.43 -3.76 -0.88
CA TYR A 57 -9.34 -3.79 0.10
C TYR A 57 -9.02 -2.39 0.64
N ALA A 58 -8.82 -1.41 -0.24
CA ALA A 58 -8.39 -0.07 0.14
C ALA A 58 -9.45 0.66 1.01
N ALA A 59 -10.74 0.43 0.74
CA ALA A 59 -11.83 1.01 1.52
C ALA A 59 -11.82 0.51 2.97
N GLU A 60 -11.62 -0.78 3.19
CA GLU A 60 -11.58 -1.36 4.54
C GLU A 60 -10.27 -1.02 5.27
N VAL A 61 -9.12 -1.10 4.59
CA VAL A 61 -7.83 -0.68 5.18
C VAL A 61 -7.88 0.77 5.63
N SER A 62 -8.50 1.67 4.86
CA SER A 62 -8.62 3.09 5.25
C SER A 62 -9.36 3.28 6.57
N LYS A 63 -10.39 2.45 6.85
CA LYS A 63 -11.10 2.49 8.14
C LYS A 63 -10.23 2.00 9.28
N ILE A 64 -9.49 0.91 9.08
CA ILE A 64 -8.55 0.36 10.07
C ILE A 64 -7.44 1.37 10.38
N LEU A 65 -6.90 2.06 9.35
CA LEU A 65 -5.85 3.06 9.55
C LEU A 65 -6.30 4.19 10.48
N ILE A 66 -7.53 4.69 10.32
CA ILE A 66 -8.07 5.77 11.15
C ILE A 66 -8.11 5.34 12.63
N THR A 67 -8.52 4.10 12.93
CA THR A 67 -8.59 3.63 14.33
C THR A 67 -7.22 3.47 14.97
N LEU A 68 -6.17 3.30 14.16
CA LEU A 68 -4.79 3.20 14.59
C LEU A 68 -4.09 4.58 14.70
N GLY A 69 -4.77 5.68 14.38
CA GLY A 69 -4.14 7.01 14.30
C GLY A 69 -3.29 7.23 13.05
N GLY A 70 -3.45 6.36 12.04
CA GLY A 70 -2.89 6.50 10.70
C GLY A 70 -3.92 7.03 9.70
N GLY A 71 -3.60 6.94 8.40
CA GLY A 71 -4.54 7.35 7.35
C GLY A 71 -4.04 7.18 5.92
N GLY A 72 -4.96 7.20 4.97
CA GLY A 72 -4.64 7.33 3.55
C GLY A 72 -4.30 8.78 3.21
N MET A 73 -3.06 9.04 2.78
CA MET A 73 -2.52 10.39 2.59
C MET A 73 -2.61 10.88 1.16
N PHE A 74 -2.52 9.96 0.19
CA PHE A 74 -2.53 10.27 -1.23
C PHE A 74 -3.04 9.06 -1.99
N ASN A 75 -3.85 9.31 -3.02
CA ASN A 75 -4.26 8.31 -4.00
C ASN A 75 -4.48 9.01 -5.34
N ALA A 76 -3.77 8.57 -6.37
CA ALA A 76 -3.92 9.14 -7.71
C ALA A 76 -3.64 8.11 -8.80
N LYS A 77 -4.39 8.21 -9.90
CA LYS A 77 -4.10 7.50 -11.14
C LYS A 77 -2.83 8.07 -11.77
N VAL A 78 -1.97 7.19 -12.28
CA VAL A 78 -0.83 7.58 -13.09
C VAL A 78 -1.30 7.87 -14.51
N GLU A 79 -1.04 9.09 -14.98
CA GLU A 79 -1.44 9.51 -16.33
C GLU A 79 -0.31 9.35 -17.34
N ARG A 80 0.91 9.77 -16.99
CA ARG A 80 2.07 9.70 -17.89
C ARG A 80 3.41 9.80 -17.17
N LEU A 81 4.47 9.41 -17.87
CA LEU A 81 5.85 9.76 -17.53
C LEU A 81 6.24 11.09 -18.17
N VAL A 82 6.74 12.04 -17.38
CA VAL A 82 7.21 13.35 -17.87
C VAL A 82 8.72 13.36 -18.10
N LEU A 83 9.48 12.61 -17.30
CA LEU A 83 10.95 12.55 -17.34
C LEU A 83 11.43 11.16 -16.90
N GLY A 84 12.50 10.65 -17.53
CA GLY A 84 13.09 9.35 -17.27
C GLY A 84 12.60 8.27 -18.24
N ASP A 85 12.98 7.02 -17.98
CA ASP A 85 12.62 5.86 -18.78
C ASP A 85 12.16 4.72 -17.86
N VAL A 86 11.03 4.10 -18.22
CA VAL A 86 10.51 2.88 -17.58
C VAL A 86 9.81 2.05 -18.64
N GLU A 87 9.92 0.73 -18.56
CA GLU A 87 9.26 -0.17 -19.52
C GLU A 87 7.74 -0.09 -19.41
N GLU A 88 7.24 -0.02 -18.17
CA GLU A 88 5.81 0.05 -17.89
C GLU A 88 5.52 0.93 -16.68
N LEU A 89 4.48 1.76 -16.78
CA LEU A 89 3.97 2.55 -15.67
C LEU A 89 3.02 1.74 -14.78
N TRP A 90 3.04 2.05 -13.50
CA TRP A 90 2.00 1.67 -12.55
C TRP A 90 0.69 2.37 -12.90
N ASP A 91 -0.43 1.80 -12.46
CA ASP A 91 -1.76 2.34 -12.75
C ASP A 91 -2.17 3.39 -11.70
N THR A 92 -1.80 3.15 -10.44
CA THR A 92 -2.12 4.03 -9.30
C THR A 92 -0.92 4.20 -8.36
N ILE A 93 -0.80 5.39 -7.76
CA ILE A 93 0.09 5.68 -6.64
C ILE A 93 -0.74 5.93 -5.40
N ALA A 94 -0.39 5.30 -4.29
CA ALA A 94 -1.02 5.53 -3.00
C ALA A 94 0.00 5.71 -1.87
N ILE A 95 -0.33 6.52 -0.88
CA ILE A 95 0.47 6.68 0.34
C ILE A 95 -0.40 6.39 1.56
N ALA A 96 -0.01 5.44 2.38
CA ALA A 96 -0.63 5.14 3.67
C ALA A 96 0.33 5.54 4.80
N MET A 97 -0.17 6.27 5.78
CA MET A 97 0.58 6.65 6.99
C MET A 97 0.21 5.71 8.14
N TYR A 98 1.24 5.29 8.87
CA TYR A 98 1.12 4.56 10.13
C TYR A 98 1.88 5.33 11.22
N PRO A 99 1.39 5.36 12.48
CA PRO A 99 2.06 6.08 13.56
C PRO A 99 3.43 5.47 13.92
N SER A 100 3.67 4.21 13.57
CA SER A 100 4.96 3.53 13.67
C SER A 100 4.97 2.25 12.81
N ARG A 101 6.16 1.71 12.52
CA ARG A 101 6.28 0.39 11.87
C ARG A 101 5.61 -0.72 12.68
N GLN A 102 5.70 -0.66 14.01
CA GLN A 102 5.06 -1.63 14.89
C GLN A 102 3.53 -1.61 14.75
N ALA A 103 2.93 -0.44 14.55
CA ALA A 103 1.48 -0.33 14.32
C ALA A 103 1.07 -0.96 12.98
N MET A 104 1.88 -0.79 11.93
CA MET A 104 1.66 -1.49 10.65
C MET A 104 1.74 -3.01 10.81
N ILE A 105 2.75 -3.51 11.51
CA ILE A 105 2.91 -4.96 11.78
C ILE A 105 1.70 -5.50 12.54
N ALA A 106 1.28 -4.80 13.61
CA ALA A 106 0.12 -5.20 14.41
C ALA A 106 -1.16 -5.22 13.56
N MET A 107 -1.34 -4.22 12.68
CA MET A 107 -2.45 -4.19 11.73
C MET A 107 -2.43 -5.40 10.79
N MET A 108 -1.28 -5.72 10.19
CA MET A 108 -1.16 -6.86 9.26
C MET A 108 -1.47 -8.20 9.93
N GLN A 109 -1.26 -8.32 11.24
CA GLN A 109 -1.56 -9.51 12.03
C GLN A 109 -3.01 -9.54 12.57
N SER A 110 -3.76 -8.45 12.43
CA SER A 110 -5.11 -8.33 12.98
C SER A 110 -6.14 -9.19 12.24
N PRO A 111 -7.16 -9.75 12.91
CA PRO A 111 -8.26 -10.45 12.25
C PRO A 111 -8.96 -9.60 11.18
N GLU A 112 -9.10 -8.30 11.42
CA GLU A 112 -9.72 -7.35 10.51
C GLU A 112 -8.95 -7.27 9.18
N TYR A 113 -7.61 -7.22 9.23
CA TYR A 113 -6.78 -7.25 8.03
C TYR A 113 -6.78 -8.62 7.36
N GLN A 114 -6.67 -9.69 8.15
CA GLN A 114 -6.70 -11.06 7.64
C GLN A 114 -8.00 -11.37 6.88
N ALA A 115 -9.11 -10.75 7.29
CA ALA A 115 -10.39 -10.87 6.61
C ALA A 115 -10.46 -10.17 5.24
N ILE A 116 -9.53 -9.27 4.88
CA ILE A 116 -9.65 -8.43 3.67
C ILE A 116 -8.45 -8.48 2.71
N HIS A 117 -7.28 -8.97 3.14
CA HIS A 117 -6.07 -8.91 2.29
C HIS A 117 -6.20 -9.69 0.98
N HIS A 118 -7.02 -10.74 0.96
CA HIS A 118 -7.27 -11.57 -0.22
C HIS A 118 -7.77 -10.76 -1.44
N HIS A 119 -8.48 -9.65 -1.22
CA HIS A 119 -8.88 -8.72 -2.29
C HIS A 119 -7.68 -8.00 -2.94
N ARG A 120 -6.68 -7.61 -2.14
CA ARG A 120 -5.43 -7.03 -2.65
C ARG A 120 -4.69 -8.04 -3.52
N ASP A 121 -4.54 -9.26 -3.01
CA ASP A 121 -3.77 -10.31 -3.68
C ASP A 121 -4.48 -10.76 -4.98
N ALA A 122 -5.81 -10.76 -4.97
CA ALA A 122 -6.61 -11.02 -6.15
C ALA A 122 -6.42 -9.94 -7.22
N GLY A 123 -6.38 -8.67 -6.83
CA GLY A 123 -6.38 -7.54 -7.76
C GLY A 123 -5.02 -7.12 -8.30
N LEU A 124 -3.93 -7.33 -7.57
CA LEU A 124 -2.60 -6.86 -7.98
C LEU A 124 -1.91 -7.79 -8.97
N ALA A 125 -1.44 -7.22 -10.08
CA ALA A 125 -0.43 -7.83 -10.94
C ALA A 125 0.97 -7.68 -10.32
N GLY A 126 1.18 -6.61 -9.56
CA GLY A 126 2.38 -6.43 -8.78
C GLY A 126 2.50 -5.02 -8.21
N GLN A 127 3.49 -4.81 -7.36
CA GLN A 127 3.66 -3.58 -6.64
C GLN A 127 5.14 -3.33 -6.28
N LEU A 128 5.52 -2.06 -6.14
CA LEU A 128 6.58 -1.65 -5.20
C LEU A 128 5.96 -1.02 -3.97
N ASN A 129 6.42 -1.42 -2.79
CA ASN A 129 6.00 -0.87 -1.51
C ASN A 129 7.24 -0.33 -0.79
N ILE A 130 7.30 0.99 -0.60
CA ILE A 130 8.49 1.70 -0.17
C ILE A 130 8.16 2.43 1.13
N GLU A 131 8.85 2.06 2.21
CA GLU A 131 8.77 2.80 3.47
C GLU A 131 9.51 4.14 3.34
N THR A 132 8.86 5.21 3.79
CA THR A 132 9.44 6.56 3.84
C THR A 132 9.19 7.20 5.20
N THR A 133 10.08 8.11 5.59
CA THR A 133 10.03 8.87 6.86
C THR A 133 10.10 10.37 6.59
N GLU A 134 9.93 11.19 7.63
CA GLU A 134 10.10 12.65 7.58
C GLU A 134 9.26 13.33 6.48
N ALA A 135 8.04 12.83 6.23
CA ALA A 135 7.19 13.39 5.20
C ALA A 135 6.88 14.86 5.45
N ARG A 136 6.91 15.66 4.38
CA ARG A 136 6.56 17.09 4.38
C ARG A 136 5.53 17.35 3.30
N GLY A 137 4.50 18.12 3.61
CA GLY A 137 3.44 18.47 2.67
C GLY A 137 2.40 19.36 3.34
N LEU A 138 1.72 20.19 2.54
CA LEU A 138 0.71 21.13 3.06
C LEU A 138 -0.44 20.42 3.79
N TRP A 139 -0.73 19.17 3.40
CA TRP A 139 -1.75 18.34 4.04
C TRP A 139 -1.33 17.74 5.39
N LEU A 140 -0.06 17.88 5.79
CA LEU A 140 0.44 17.44 7.10
C LEU A 140 0.38 18.57 8.16
N GLY A 141 0.05 19.82 7.78
CA GLY A 141 0.14 20.98 8.68
C GLY A 141 1.58 21.35 9.09
N GLU A 142 1.77 22.46 9.79
CA GLU A 142 3.10 22.90 10.27
C GLU A 142 3.72 21.97 11.34
N ALA A 143 2.91 21.14 11.99
CA ALA A 143 3.31 20.25 13.09
C ALA A 143 3.29 18.74 12.73
N GLY A 144 2.91 18.35 11.51
CA GLY A 144 2.57 16.96 11.20
C GLY A 144 1.12 16.62 11.59
N PHE A 145 0.60 15.53 11.01
CA PHE A 145 -0.80 15.11 11.11
C PHE A 145 -1.32 15.10 12.56
N SER A 146 -2.35 15.90 12.83
CA SER A 146 -3.15 15.85 14.07
C SER A 146 -4.44 15.13 13.73
N SER A 147 -4.68 13.95 14.32
CA SER A 147 -5.98 13.29 14.26
C SER A 147 -7.02 14.23 14.87
N ILE A 148 -8.00 14.67 14.09
CA ILE A 148 -9.23 15.29 14.59
C ILE A 148 -10.21 14.18 14.94
#